data_AF-A0A5K1EKJ7-F1
#
_entry.id   AF-A0A5K1EKJ7-F1
#
_cell.length_a   1.000
_cell.length_b   1.000
_cell.length_c   1.000
_cell.angle_alpha   90.00
_cell.angle_beta   90.00
_cell.angle_gamma   90.00
#
_symmetry.space_group_name_H-M   'P 1'
#
loop_
_entity.id
_entity.type
_entity.pdbx_description
1 polymer ?
#
loop_
_entity_poly.entity_id
_entity_poly.type
_entity_poly.pdbx_seq_one_letter_code
_entity_poly.pdbx_strand_id
1 'polypeptide(L)' 'SPQKHQKYVAHVLNLPMSKVVCKTKRIGGGFGGKETRSAFIAAAASIPAYLLRRPVKLTLDRDVDMMITGQRHSFLGKYK' A
#
# COMPACT_ATOMS: atom_id res chain seq x y z
N SER A 1 -5.13 -4.62 -4.46
CA SER A 1 -5.65 -5.88 -3.90
C SER A 1 -6.08 -5.68 -2.43
N PRO A 2 -7.38 -5.51 -2.13
CA PRO A 2 -7.85 -5.20 -0.77
C PRO A 2 -7.45 -6.23 0.29
N GLN A 3 -7.46 -7.52 -0.05
CA GLN A 3 -7.10 -8.61 0.87
C GLN A 3 -5.63 -8.55 1.31
N LYS A 4 -4.70 -8.22 0.39
CA LYS A 4 -3.28 -8.00 0.75
C LYS A 4 -3.14 -6.84 1.73
N HIS A 5 -3.83 -5.72 1.47
CA HIS A 5 -3.78 -4.56 2.36
C HIS A 5 -4.34 -4.89 3.75
N GLN A 6 -5.47 -5.60 3.81
CA GLN A 6 -6.06 -6.07 5.06
C GLN A 6 -5.07 -6.94 5.87
N LYS A 7 -4.41 -7.89 5.21
CA LYS A 7 -3.41 -8.76 5.85
C LYS A 7 -2.24 -7.95 6.43
N TYR A 8 -1.65 -7.03 5.65
CA TYR A 8 -0.51 -6.22 6.12
C TYR A 8 -0.88 -5.28 7.26
N VAL A 9 -2.02 -4.60 7.18
CA VAL A 9 -2.49 -3.70 8.25
C VAL A 9 -2.79 -4.49 9.53
N ALA A 10 -3.50 -5.62 9.41
CA ALA A 10 -3.78 -6.49 10.54
C ALA A 10 -2.50 -7.00 11.22
N HIS A 11 -1.52 -7.41 10.41
CA HIS A 11 -0.21 -7.87 10.89
C HIS A 11 0.55 -6.77 11.66
N VAL A 12 0.65 -5.56 11.10
CA VAL A 12 1.40 -4.46 11.72
C VAL A 12 0.73 -3.95 13.00
N LEU A 13 -0.60 -4.00 13.08
CA LEU A 13 -1.34 -3.65 14.29
C LEU A 13 -1.45 -4.79 15.31
N ASN A 14 -0.95 -5.98 14.99
CA ASN A 14 -1.13 -7.20 15.78
C ASN A 14 -2.61 -7.49 16.09
N LEU A 15 -3.48 -7.35 15.08
CA LEU A 15 -4.91 -7.59 15.17
C LEU A 15 -5.33 -8.76 14.27
N PRO A 16 -6.41 -9.48 14.62
CA PRO A 16 -6.99 -10.44 13.68
C PRO A 16 -7.54 -9.72 12.45
N MET A 17 -7.44 -10.35 11.28
CA MET A 17 -7.92 -9.77 10.00
C MET A 17 -9.40 -9.36 10.04
N SER A 18 -10.22 -10.02 10.86
CA SER A 18 -11.65 -9.69 11.05
C SER A 18 -11.88 -8.29 11.63
N LYS A 19 -10.89 -7.70 12.30
CA LYS A 19 -10.98 -6.33 12.87
C LYS A 19 -10.57 -5.24 11.88
N VAL A 20 -10.08 -5.60 10.69
CA VAL A 20 -9.60 -4.66 9.67
C VAL A 20 -10.49 -4.78 8.43
N VAL A 21 -11.06 -3.66 7.99
CA VAL A 21 -11.92 -3.62 6.78
C VAL A 21 -11.31 -2.68 5.76
N CYS A 22 -11.01 -3.19 4.56
CA CYS A 22 -10.53 -2.38 3.45
C CYS A 22 -11.68 -2.11 2.47
N LYS A 23 -11.97 -0.83 2.19
CA LYS A 23 -13.00 -0.40 1.23
C LYS A 23 -12.36 0.35 0.06
N THR A 24 -12.72 0.02 -1.17
CA THR A 24 -12.23 0.70 -2.37
C THR A 24 -13.34 0.77 -3.42
N LYS A 25 -13.79 1.98 -3.78
CA LYS A 25 -14.85 2.16 -4.80
C LYS A 25 -14.28 2.23 -6.22
N ARG A 26 -13.25 3.05 -6.43
CA ARG A 26 -12.55 3.24 -7.72
C ARG A 26 -11.09 3.59 -7.48
N ILE A 27 -10.24 3.31 -8.46
CA ILE A 27 -8.82 3.66 -8.45
C ILE A 27 -8.53 4.44 -9.73
N GLY A 28 -7.95 5.65 -9.60
CA GLY A 28 -7.47 6.44 -10.74
C GLY A 28 -6.14 5.90 -11.27
N GLY A 29 -6.19 4.82 -12.07
CA GLY A 29 -5.01 4.17 -12.65
C GLY A 29 -4.20 3.35 -11.64
N GLY A 30 -3.93 2.09 -11.98
CA GLY A 30 -3.20 1.14 -11.12
C GLY A 30 -1.95 0.54 -11.76
N PHE A 31 -2.05 0.10 -13.03
CA PHE A 31 -0.94 -0.43 -13.85
C PHE A 31 0.02 -1.39 -13.12
N GLY A 32 -0.48 -2.21 -12.19
CA GLY A 32 0.30 -3.12 -11.32
C GLY A 32 0.91 -2.48 -10.07
N GLY A 33 1.26 -1.18 -10.10
CA GLY A 33 1.89 -0.48 -8.97
C GLY A 33 1.04 -0.46 -7.69
N LYS A 34 -0.28 -0.38 -7.80
CA LYS A 34 -1.22 -0.38 -6.65
C LYS A 34 -1.72 -1.77 -6.23
N GLU A 35 -1.10 -2.83 -6.74
CA GLU A 35 -1.48 -4.18 -6.35
C GLU A 35 -0.88 -4.58 -4.99
N THR A 36 0.44 -4.39 -4.87
CA THR A 36 1.26 -4.79 -3.72
C THR A 36 1.94 -3.60 -3.05
N ARG A 37 2.51 -2.67 -3.82
CA ARG A 37 3.31 -1.56 -3.30
C ARG A 37 2.48 -0.56 -2.49
N SER A 38 1.18 -0.42 -2.75
CA SER A 38 0.33 0.43 -1.91
C SER A 38 0.05 -0.13 -0.51
N ALA A 39 0.38 -1.39 -0.24
CA ALA A 39 0.08 -2.02 1.06
C ALA A 39 0.95 -1.49 2.20
N PHE A 40 2.23 -1.20 1.94
CA PHE A 40 3.11 -0.65 2.99
C PHE A 40 2.68 0.77 3.38
N ILE A 41 2.17 1.55 2.41
CA ILE A 41 1.64 2.90 2.66
C ILE A 41 0.41 2.81 3.58
N ALA A 42 -0.49 1.85 3.31
CA ALA A 42 -1.65 1.62 4.15
C ALA A 42 -1.27 1.20 5.59
N ALA A 43 -0.24 0.34 5.73
CA ALA A 43 0.28 -0.06 7.03
C ALA A 43 0.96 1.10 7.77
N ALA A 44 1.72 1.94 7.07
CA ALA A 44 2.35 3.13 7.65
C ALA A 44 1.30 4.13 8.17
N ALA A 45 0.19 4.31 7.44
CA ALA A 45 -0.91 5.17 7.88
C ALA A 45 -1.73 4.57 9.05
N SER A 46 -1.77 3.23 9.19
CA SER A 46 -2.59 2.58 10.21
C SER A 46 -2.00 2.69 11.63
N ILE A 47 -0.67 2.73 11.78
CA ILE A 47 0.00 2.85 13.09
C ILE A 47 -0.41 4.15 13.82
N PRO A 48 -0.20 5.36 13.26
CA PRO A 48 -0.59 6.58 13.94
C PRO A 48 -2.11 6.68 14.13
N ALA A 49 -2.90 6.13 13.21
CA ALA A 49 -4.36 6.09 13.38
C ALA A 49 -4.78 5.27 14.60
N TYR A 50 -4.11 4.14 14.83
CA TYR A 50 -4.36 3.26 15.97
C TYR A 50 -3.87 3.87 17.29
N LEU A 51 -2.66 4.43 17.31
CA LEU A 51 -2.05 5.00 18.52
C LEU A 51 -2.74 6.30 18.96
N LEU A 52 -3.02 7.21 18.01
CA LEU A 52 -3.62 8.51 18.31
C LEU A 52 -5.15 8.43 18.45
N ARG A 53 -5.76 7.29 18.11
CA ARG A 53 -7.23 7.10 18.04
C ARG A 53 -7.92 8.16 17.19
N ARG A 54 -7.27 8.58 16.10
CA ARG A 54 -7.77 9.60 15.18
C ARG A 54 -7.65 9.14 13.74
N PRO A 55 -8.59 9.50 12.86
CA PRO A 55 -8.46 9.20 11.43
C PRO A 55 -7.21 9.85 10.84
N VAL A 56 -6.42 9.07 10.09
CA VAL A 56 -5.23 9.54 9.39
C VAL A 56 -5.44 9.38 7.89
N LYS A 57 -5.04 10.40 7.12
CA LYS A 57 -4.99 10.37 5.65
C LYS A 57 -3.55 10.57 5.21
N LEU A 58 -3.10 9.71 4.31
CA LEU A 58 -1.78 9.80 3.69
C LEU A 58 -1.97 9.91 2.17
N THR A 59 -1.43 10.96 1.59
CA THR A 59 -1.38 11.19 0.15
C THR A 59 0.07 11.53 -0.18
N LEU A 60 0.61 10.84 -1.18
CA LEU A 60 1.99 11.02 -1.60
C LEU A 60 2.05 12.07 -2.70
N ASP A 61 3.06 12.93 -2.60
CA ASP A 61 3.47 13.75 -3.72
C ASP A 61 4.13 12.90 -4.80
N ARG A 62 4.17 13.43 -6.02
CA ARG A 62 4.51 12.65 -7.21
C ARG A 62 5.96 12.17 -7.20
N ASP A 63 6.88 13.01 -6.76
CA ASP A 63 8.30 12.72 -6.57
C ASP A 63 8.50 11.59 -5.54
N VAL A 64 7.83 11.68 -4.39
CA VAL A 64 7.88 10.65 -3.34
C VAL A 64 7.32 9.33 -3.86
N ASP A 65 6.17 9.34 -4.53
CA ASP A 65 5.54 8.16 -5.13
C ASP A 65 6.48 7.47 -6.13
N MET A 66 7.13 8.24 -7.02
CA MET A 66 8.10 7.70 -7.99
C MET A 66 9.33 7.09 -7.32
N MET A 67 9.80 7.66 -6.22
CA MET A 67 10.96 7.15 -5.48
C MET A 67 10.64 5.84 -4.73
N ILE A 68 9.48 5.74 -4.09
CA ILE A 68 9.23 4.64 -3.14
C ILE A 68 8.46 3.46 -3.73
N THR A 69 7.59 3.68 -4.73
CA THR A 69 6.72 2.61 -5.23
C THR A 69 7.43 1.70 -6.24
N GLY A 70 8.52 2.17 -6.82
CA GLY A 70 9.30 1.44 -7.81
C GLY A 70 8.62 1.39 -9.18
N GLN A 71 9.36 0.91 -10.19
CA GLN A 71 8.90 0.81 -11.57
C GLN A 71 9.04 -0.62 -12.11
N ARG A 72 8.78 -0.81 -13.40
CA ARG A 72 9.02 -2.07 -14.09
C ARG A 72 10.50 -2.45 -13.97
N HIS A 73 10.76 -3.74 -13.77
CA HIS A 73 12.12 -4.26 -13.80
C HIS A 73 12.77 -4.00 -15.17
N SER A 74 14.00 -3.49 -15.15
CA SER A 74 14.80 -3.34 -16.36
C SER A 74 15.27 -4.72 -16.83
N PHE A 75 15.28 -4.94 -18.14
CA PHE A 75 15.76 -6.18 -18.75
C PHE A 75 17.00 -5.90 -19.60
N LEU A 76 17.97 -6.80 -19.53
CA LEU A 76 19.12 -6.82 -20.42
C LEU A 76 19.17 -8.20 -21.09
N GLY A 77 18.88 -8.23 -22.39
CA GLY A 77 18.98 -9.45 -23.21
C GLY A 77 20.26 -9.42 -24.04
N LYS A 78 21.12 -10.43 -23.87
CA LYS A 78 22.27 -10.67 -24.74
C LYS A 78 22.05 -11.99 -25.47
N TYR A 79 21.99 -11.94 -26.79
CA TYR A 79 21.81 -13.12 -27.65
C TYR A 79 22.95 -13.20 -28.67
N LYS A 80 23.16 -14.38 -29.28
CA LYS A 80 24.13 -14.63 -30.34
C LYS A 80 23.40 -14.94 -31.63
#